data_AF-A0A0S8DSK6-F1
#
_entry.id   AF-A0A0S8DSK6-F1
#
_cell.length_a   1.000
_cell.length_b   1.000
_cell.length_c   1.000
_cell.angle_alpha   90.00
_cell.angle_beta   90.00
_cell.angle_gamma   90.00
#
_symmetry.space_group_name_H-M   'P 1'
#
loop_
_entity.id
_entity.type
_entity.pdbx_description
1 polymer ?
#
loop_
_entity_poly.entity_id
_entity_poly.type
_entity_poly.pdbx_seq_one_letter_code
_entity_poly.pdbx_strand_id
1 'polypeptide(L)' 'MSLKISVKVKPQAKRDMIQRTGPNDYTVWVKAKAIEGKANQAVIKILSEYFHTPKSNIPLIKGAKARDKIFMVNI' A
#
# COMPACT_ATOMS: atom_id res chain seq x y z
N MET A 1 2.80 -18.19 -3.62
CA MET A 1 1.67 -18.07 -2.66
C MET A 1 1.09 -16.66 -2.75
N SER A 2 -0.19 -16.45 -2.44
CA SER A 2 -0.81 -15.11 -2.46
C SER A 2 -1.33 -14.70 -1.09
N LEU A 3 -0.92 -13.52 -0.63
CA LEU A 3 -1.33 -12.96 0.66
C LEU A 3 -2.21 -11.74 0.46
N LYS A 4 -3.37 -11.71 1.11
CA LYS A 4 -4.26 -10.54 1.08
C LYS A 4 -3.97 -9.65 2.28
N ILE A 5 -3.63 -8.40 2.02
CA ILE A 5 -3.30 -7.40 3.05
C ILE A 5 -4.25 -6.20 2.99
N SER A 6 -4.58 -5.68 4.16
CA SER A 6 -5.32 -4.44 4.34
C SER A 6 -4.33 -3.31 4.59
N VAL A 7 -4.45 -2.22 3.83
CA VAL A 7 -3.54 -1.09 3.86
C VAL A 7 -4.31 0.21 4.07
N LYS A 8 -4.09 0.84 5.21
CA LYS A 8 -4.62 2.16 5.53
C LYS A 8 -3.64 3.23 5.06
N VAL A 9 -4.04 3.99 4.04
CA VAL A 9 -3.21 5.02 3.42
C VAL A 9 -3.39 6.36 4.11
N LYS A 10 -2.28 6.95 4.54
CA LYS A 10 -2.18 8.28 5.14
C LYS A 10 -1.40 9.20 4.19
N PRO A 11 -2.09 9.85 3.24
CA PRO A 11 -1.46 10.76 2.27
C PRO A 11 -0.98 12.05 2.94
N GLN A 12 -0.18 12.84 2.22
CA GLN A 12 0.39 14.12 2.69
C GLN A 12 1.21 14.01 3.99
N ALA A 13 1.84 12.85 4.21
CA ALA A 13 2.73 12.67 5.34
C ALA A 13 4.05 13.42 5.13
N LYS A 14 4.74 13.75 6.23
CA LYS A 14 6.08 14.37 6.17
C LYS A 14 7.15 13.43 5.60
N ARG A 15 6.93 12.12 5.68
CA ARG A 15 7.82 11.06 5.19
C ARG A 15 7.05 9.85 4.72
N ASP A 16 7.68 9.07 3.84
CA ASP A 16 7.18 7.76 3.45
C ASP A 16 7.51 6.76 4.55
N MET A 17 6.51 6.01 5.02
CA MET A 17 6.67 5.06 6.13
C MET A 17 5.63 3.95 6.01
N ILE A 18 6.00 2.75 6.43
CA ILE A 18 5.09 1.61 6.60
C ILE A 18 5.16 1.11 8.04
N GLN A 19 4.01 0.80 8.61
CA GLN A 19 3.90 0.16 9.92
C GLN A 19 2.92 -0.99 9.82
N ARG A 20 3.32 -2.15 10.34
CA ARG A 20 2.40 -3.28 10.53
C ARG A 20 1.57 -3.02 11.77
N THR A 21 0.25 -2.94 11.61
CA THR A 21 -0.72 -2.68 12.68
C THR A 21 -1.52 -3.92 13.07
N GLY A 22 -1.33 -5.05 12.38
CA GLY A 22 -1.94 -6.33 12.69
C GLY A 22 -1.32 -7.47 11.86
N PRO A 23 -1.89 -8.69 11.92
CA PRO A 23 -1.38 -9.84 11.18
C PRO A 23 -1.28 -9.57 9.67
N ASN A 24 -2.32 -8.99 9.07
CA ASN A 24 -2.37 -8.63 7.64
C ASN A 24 -2.72 -7.14 7.43
N ASP A 25 -2.60 -6.33 8.48
CA ASP A 25 -2.99 -4.93 8.48
C ASP A 25 -1.76 -4.03 8.53
N TYR A 26 -1.73 -3.06 7.64
CA TYR A 26 -0.63 -2.12 7.49
C TYR A 26 -1.16 -0.70 7.41
N THR A 27 -0.43 0.23 8.00
CA THR A 27 -0.63 1.66 7.77
C THR A 27 0.55 2.19 6.97
N VAL A 28 0.26 2.86 5.87
CA VAL A 28 1.27 3.42 4.96
C VAL A 28 1.08 4.92 4.89
N TRP A 29 2.11 5.65 5.31
CA TRP A 29 2.22 7.08 5.16
C TRP A 29 2.96 7.38 3.87
N VAL A 30 2.39 8.26 3.06
CA VAL A 30 3.00 8.69 1.80
C VAL A 30 3.04 10.20 1.74
N LYS A 31 4.16 10.75 1.26
CA LYS A 31 4.25 12.18 0.89
C LYS A 31 3.32 12.54 -0.25
N ALA A 32 3.01 11.57 -1.12
CA ALA A 32 2.13 11.76 -2.26
C ALA A 32 0.77 12.31 -1.83
N LYS A 33 0.27 13.29 -2.59
CA LYS A 33 -1.10 13.78 -2.43
C LYS A 33 -2.08 12.65 -2.77
N ALA A 34 -3.27 12.69 -2.17
CA ALA A 34 -4.39 11.80 -2.48
C ALA A 34 -5.04 12.12 -3.85
N ILE A 35 -4.21 12.36 -4.86
CA ILE A 35 -4.64 12.51 -6.25
C ILE A 35 -4.70 11.10 -6.83
N GLU A 36 -5.81 10.76 -7.50
CA GLU A 36 -6.05 9.43 -8.07
C GLU A 36 -4.81 8.94 -8.86
N GLY A 37 -4.40 7.70 -8.58
CA GLY A 37 -3.21 7.08 -9.17
C GLY A 37 -1.90 7.33 -8.41
N LYS A 38 -1.60 8.57 -8.02
CA LYS A 38 -0.30 8.90 -7.39
C LYS A 38 -0.11 8.27 -6.01
N ALA A 39 -1.16 8.29 -5.17
CA ALA A 39 -1.13 7.62 -3.88
C ALA A 39 -1.04 6.09 -4.01
N ASN A 40 -1.71 5.51 -5.01
CA ASN A 40 -1.68 4.06 -5.25
C ASN A 40 -0.26 3.60 -5.63
N GLN A 41 0.38 4.32 -6.57
CA GLN A 41 1.74 4.02 -7.00
C GLN A 41 2.76 4.16 -5.85
N ALA A 42 2.63 5.20 -5.02
CA ALA A 42 3.49 5.39 -3.87
C ALA A 42 3.36 4.24 -2.86
N VAL A 43 2.12 3.81 -2.57
CA VAL A 43 1.87 2.67 -1.66
C VAL A 43 2.42 1.38 -2.24
N ILE A 44 2.18 1.09 -3.52
CA ILE A 44 2.71 -0.12 -4.19
C ILE A 44 4.25 -0.11 -4.16
N LYS A 45 4.89 1.05 -4.34
CA LYS A 45 6.35 1.17 -4.23
C LYS A 45 6.85 0.77 -2.84
N ILE A 46 6.24 1.33 -1.79
CA ILE A 46 6.63 1.03 -0.39
C ILE A 46 6.37 -0.46 -0.06
N LEU A 47 5.25 -1.02 -0.50
CA LEU A 47 4.94 -2.43 -0.30
C LEU A 47 5.91 -3.34 -1.05
N SER A 48 6.28 -2.98 -2.28
CA SER A 48 7.25 -3.71 -3.10
C SER A 48 8.62 -3.78 -2.43
N GLU A 49 9.08 -2.65 -1.86
CA GLU A 49 10.33 -2.59 -1.10
C GLU A 49 10.24 -3.38 0.21
N TYR A 50 9.12 -3.30 0.93
CA TYR A 50 8.94 -4.02 2.20
C TYR A 50 8.88 -5.55 2.02
N PHE A 51 8.11 -6.02 1.03
CA PHE A 51 7.93 -7.46 0.76
C PHE A 51 8.96 -8.03 -0.24
N HIS A 52 9.91 -7.21 -0.70
CA HIS A 52 10.91 -7.62 -1.71
C HIS A 52 10.28 -8.28 -2.95
N THR A 53 9.13 -7.77 -3.37
CA THR A 53 8.27 -8.37 -4.39
C THR A 53 8.03 -7.34 -5.51
N PRO A 54 8.02 -7.73 -6.80
CA PRO A 54 7.77 -6.80 -7.90
C PRO A 54 6.43 -6.06 -7.76
N LYS A 55 6.38 -4.79 -8.19
CA LYS A 55 5.15 -3.98 -8.18
C LYS A 55 3.97 -4.62 -8.93
N SER A 56 4.27 -5.35 -10.01
CA SER A 56 3.29 -6.12 -10.81
C SER A 56 2.62 -7.23 -10.01
N ASN A 57 3.31 -7.76 -8.99
CA ASN A 57 2.82 -8.81 -8.12
C ASN A 57 2.02 -8.26 -6.93
N ILE A 58 1.81 -6.94 -6.86
CA ILE A 58 1.05 -6.27 -5.81
C ILE A 58 -0.19 -5.56 -6.39
N PRO A 59 -1.16 -6.30 -6.98
CA PRO A 59 -2.36 -5.68 -7.52
C PRO A 59 -3.25 -5.10 -6.40
N LEU A 60 -3.83 -3.94 -6.68
CA LEU A 60 -4.88 -3.37 -5.86
C LEU A 60 -6.19 -4.12 -6.11
N ILE A 61 -6.71 -4.79 -5.08
CA ILE A 61 -7.94 -5.57 -5.14
C ILE A 61 -9.17 -4.70 -4.84
N LYS A 62 -9.07 -3.79 -3.86
CA LYS A 62 -10.20 -2.93 -3.45
C LYS A 62 -9.71 -1.60 -2.89
N GLY A 63 -10.55 -0.57 -2.98
CA GLY A 63 -10.29 0.72 -2.35
C GLY A 63 -9.55 1.73 -3.23
N ALA A 64 -9.70 1.66 -4.57
CA ALA A 64 -9.10 2.62 -5.50
C ALA A 64 -9.32 4.08 -5.09
N LYS A 65 -10.55 4.42 -4.67
CA LYS A 65 -10.96 5.76 -4.21
C LYS A 65 -10.99 5.93 -2.68
N ALA A 66 -10.70 4.87 -1.92
CA ALA A 66 -10.74 4.87 -0.46
C ALA A 66 -9.33 4.99 0.15
N ARG A 67 -9.28 5.46 1.41
CA ARG A 67 -8.05 5.46 2.22
C ARG A 67 -7.69 4.06 2.68
N ASP A 68 -8.70 3.24 2.96
CA ASP A 68 -8.52 1.82 3.27
C ASP A 68 -8.52 1.03 1.95
N LYS A 69 -7.39 0.38 1.68
CA LYS A 69 -7.12 -0.35 0.45
C LYS A 69 -6.84 -1.81 0.77
N ILE A 70 -7.14 -2.69 -0.18
CA ILE A 70 -6.78 -4.09 -0.09
C ILE A 70 -5.84 -4.40 -1.25
N PHE A 71 -4.67 -4.92 -0.93
CA PHE A 71 -3.70 -5.40 -1.91
C PHE A 71 -3.54 -6.91 -1.78
N MET A 72 -3.25 -7.56 -2.89
CA MET A 72 -2.77 -8.94 -2.88
C MET A 72 -1.27 -8.91 -3.13
N VAL A 73 -0.48 -9.63 -2.36
CA VAL A 73 0.97 -9.76 -2.53
C VAL A 73 1.24 -11.17 -3.00
N ASN A 74 1.72 -11.32 -4.23
CA ASN A 74 2.09 -12.61 -4.80
C ASN A 74 3.59 -12.84 -4.60
N ILE A 75 3.93 -13.73 -3.66
CA ILE A 75 5.31 -14.13 -3.28
C ILE A 75 5.63 -15.49 -3.90
#